data_AF-H8GZ76-F1
#
_entry.id   AF-H8GZ76-F1
#
_cell.length_a   1.000
_cell.length_b   1.000
_cell.length_c   1.000
_cell.angle_alpha   90.00
_cell.angle_beta   90.00
_cell.angle_gamma   90.00
#
_symmetry.space_group_name_H-M   'P 1'
#
loop_
_entity.id
_entity.type
_entity.pdbx_description
1 polymer ?
#
loop_
_entity_poly.entity_id
_entity_poly.type
_entity_poly.pdbx_seq_one_letter_code
_entity_poly.pdbx_strand_id
1 'polypeptide(L)'
;MPTLPETATLAGDPAPALALRLPEPHRLYALALLCRLEDAPLHTLDPQSAYLVRQARTEYLPDTLRAYLNLTPGARAELRAGGHDPEALLRRQLELVAQGVEDALRRDPASAARLLTQGHFLGEVFPARETARRGEPGRG
;
A
#
# COMPACT_ATOMS: atom_id res chain seq x y z
N MET A 1 -41.03 5.28 21.36
CA MET A 1 -39.58 5.18 21.61
C MET A 1 -38.92 4.84 20.29
N PRO A 2 -38.32 5.82 19.57
CA PRO A 2 -37.60 5.50 18.35
C PRO A 2 -36.33 4.74 18.75
N THR A 3 -36.17 3.53 18.21
CA THR A 3 -34.93 2.76 18.28
C THR A 3 -33.84 3.53 17.53
N LEU A 4 -32.82 3.97 18.27
CA LEU A 4 -31.61 4.52 17.67
C LEU A 4 -31.00 3.47 16.73
N PRO A 5 -30.47 3.87 15.57
CA PRO A 5 -29.76 2.95 14.71
C PRO A 5 -28.55 2.43 15.48
N GLU A 6 -28.53 1.12 15.67
CA GLU A 6 -27.35 0.37 16.11
C GLU A 6 -26.19 0.83 15.24
N THR A 7 -25.16 1.38 15.89
CA THR A 7 -23.94 1.83 15.23
C THR A 7 -23.31 0.57 14.65
N ALA A 8 -23.68 0.24 13.42
CA ALA A 8 -22.95 -0.69 12.59
C ALA A 8 -21.53 -0.16 12.59
N THR A 9 -20.68 -0.81 13.39
CA THR A 9 -19.26 -0.53 13.39
C THR A 9 -18.87 -0.82 11.95
N LEU A 10 -18.59 0.24 11.18
CA LEU A 10 -17.86 0.10 9.93
C LEU A 10 -16.64 -0.71 10.34
N ALA A 11 -16.63 -1.99 9.99
CA ALA A 11 -15.54 -2.90 10.30
C ALA A 11 -14.36 -2.43 9.45
N GLY A 12 -13.73 -1.35 9.90
CA GLY A 12 -12.60 -0.73 9.25
C GLY A 12 -11.45 -1.71 9.27
N ASP A 13 -10.56 -1.54 8.29
CA ASP A 13 -9.29 -2.24 8.27
C ASP A 13 -8.61 -2.10 9.65
N PRO A 14 -8.38 -3.20 10.39
CA PRO A 14 -7.83 -3.12 11.73
C PRO A 14 -6.32 -2.87 11.71
N ALA A 15 -5.64 -3.04 10.57
CA ALA A 15 -4.19 -2.97 10.50
C ALA A 15 -3.61 -1.60 10.88
N PRO A 16 -4.19 -0.43 10.50
CA PRO A 16 -3.71 0.87 10.96
C PRO A 16 -3.76 1.02 12.48
N ALA A 17 -4.85 0.61 13.12
CA ALA A 17 -4.99 0.66 14.57
C ALA A 17 -4.00 -0.29 15.28
N LEU A 18 -3.76 -1.48 14.71
CA LEU A 18 -2.76 -2.42 15.21
C LEU A 18 -1.33 -1.86 15.05
N ALA A 19 -1.01 -1.26 13.90
CA ALA A 19 0.30 -0.69 13.61
C ALA A 19 0.69 0.41 14.61
N LEU A 20 -0.25 1.29 14.97
CA LEU A 20 -0.01 2.36 15.95
C LEU A 20 0.39 1.84 17.35
N ARG A 21 -0.03 0.63 17.70
CA ARG A 21 0.31 0.00 19.00
C ARG A 21 1.72 -0.60 19.05
N LEU A 22 2.40 -0.73 17.90
CA LEU A 22 3.76 -1.26 17.85
C LEU A 22 4.75 -0.29 18.48
N PRO A 23 5.88 -0.78 19.03
CA PRO A 23 7.02 0.05 19.39
C PRO A 23 7.73 0.59 18.14
N GLU A 24 8.54 1.62 18.32
CA GLU A 24 9.47 2.04 17.26
C GLU A 24 10.67 1.09 17.19
N PRO A 25 11.24 0.83 15.99
CA PRO A 25 10.88 1.42 14.68
C PRO A 25 9.76 0.69 13.92
N HIS A 26 9.20 -0.39 14.48
CA HIS A 26 8.26 -1.28 13.78
C HIS A 26 6.96 -0.59 13.38
N ARG A 27 6.51 0.37 14.17
CA ARG A 27 5.36 1.22 13.83
C ARG A 27 5.55 1.91 12.48
N LEU A 28 6.70 2.56 12.27
CA LEU A 28 7.01 3.24 11.01
C LEU A 28 7.03 2.28 9.83
N TYR A 29 7.61 1.09 9.99
CA TYR A 29 7.63 0.09 8.92
C TYR A 29 6.23 -0.40 8.55
N ALA A 30 5.39 -0.70 9.56
CA ALA A 30 4.02 -1.14 9.33
C ALA A 30 3.17 -0.06 8.66
N LEU A 31 3.29 1.21 9.09
CA LEU A 31 2.58 2.33 8.47
C LEU A 31 3.03 2.58 7.03
N ALA A 32 4.33 2.52 6.75
CA ALA A 32 4.84 2.65 5.39
C ALA A 32 4.31 1.54 4.46
N LEU A 33 4.21 0.31 4.96
CA LEU A 33 3.61 -0.79 4.22
C LEU A 33 2.11 -0.57 3.98
N LEU A 34 1.37 -0.08 4.97
CA LEU A 34 -0.05 0.26 4.82
C LEU A 34 -0.28 1.32 3.75
N CYS A 35 0.52 2.38 3.72
CA CYS A 35 0.44 3.40 2.66
C CYS A 35 0.61 2.76 1.28
N ARG A 36 1.63 1.91 1.09
CA ARG A 36 1.84 1.22 -0.20
C ARG A 36 0.68 0.31 -0.60
N LEU A 37 0.08 -0.38 0.37
CA LEU A 37 -1.08 -1.25 0.13
C LEU A 37 -2.32 -0.44 -0.25
N GLU A 38 -2.51 0.75 0.33
CA GLU A 38 -3.61 1.66 -0.02
C GLU A 38 -3.41 2.29 -1.40
N ASP A 39 -2.18 2.71 -1.71
CA ASP A 39 -1.82 3.37 -2.97
C ASP A 39 -1.71 2.38 -4.15
N ALA A 40 -1.85 1.08 -3.90
CA ALA A 40 -1.70 0.06 -4.92
C ALA A 40 -2.81 0.18 -6.00
N PRO A 41 -2.46 0.25 -7.29
CA PRO A 41 -3.44 0.43 -8.37
C PRO A 41 -4.11 -0.90 -8.74
N LEU A 42 -4.87 -1.50 -7.83
CA LEU A 42 -5.41 -2.87 -7.92
C LEU A 42 -6.18 -3.20 -9.21
N HIS A 43 -6.79 -2.20 -9.83
CA HIS A 43 -7.56 -2.33 -11.08
C HIS A 43 -6.68 -2.44 -12.33
N THR A 44 -5.39 -2.11 -12.20
CA THR A 44 -4.41 -2.11 -13.29
C THR A 44 -3.52 -3.35 -13.29
N LEU A 45 -3.44 -4.03 -12.15
CA LEU A 45 -2.62 -5.21 -11.94
C LEU A 45 -3.27 -6.45 -12.57
N ASP A 46 -2.44 -7.44 -12.92
CA ASP A 46 -2.95 -8.76 -13.27
C ASP A 46 -3.70 -9.39 -12.07
N PRO A 47 -4.64 -10.33 -12.31
CA PRO A 47 -5.49 -10.89 -11.26
C PRO A 47 -4.73 -11.51 -10.09
N GLN A 48 -3.58 -12.14 -10.34
CA GLN A 48 -2.77 -12.80 -9.32
C GLN A 48 -2.09 -11.75 -8.42
N SER A 49 -1.47 -10.73 -9.03
CA SER A 49 -0.85 -9.63 -8.28
C SER A 49 -1.89 -8.84 -7.48
N ALA A 50 -3.04 -8.54 -8.08
CA ALA A 50 -4.14 -7.85 -7.40
C ALA A 50 -4.69 -8.67 -6.22
N TYR A 51 -4.78 -10.00 -6.36
CA TYR A 51 -5.19 -10.90 -5.28
C TYR A 51 -4.18 -10.87 -4.12
N LEU A 52 -2.88 -10.96 -4.43
CA LEU A 52 -1.83 -10.95 -3.41
C LEU A 52 -1.81 -9.63 -2.61
N VAL A 53 -1.94 -8.48 -3.27
CA VAL A 53 -1.99 -7.18 -2.58
C VAL A 53 -3.25 -7.08 -1.69
N ARG A 54 -4.41 -7.55 -2.16
CA ARG A 54 -5.62 -7.61 -1.33
C ARG A 54 -5.43 -8.49 -0.11
N GLN A 55 -4.88 -9.68 -0.28
CA GLN A 55 -4.60 -10.62 0.81
C GLN A 55 -3.59 -10.06 1.82
N ALA A 56 -2.54 -9.39 1.34
CA ALA A 56 -1.59 -8.70 2.20
C ALA A 56 -2.28 -7.66 3.10
N ARG A 57 -3.22 -6.88 2.54
CA ARG A 57 -4.00 -5.88 3.27
C ARG A 57 -4.99 -6.48 4.26
N THR A 58 -5.79 -7.46 3.82
CA THR A 58 -6.94 -7.94 4.61
C THR A 58 -6.61 -9.05 5.59
N GLU A 59 -5.50 -9.76 5.39
CA GLU A 59 -5.19 -10.99 6.13
C GLU A 59 -3.75 -10.98 6.65
N TYR A 60 -2.74 -10.99 5.76
CA TYR A 60 -1.36 -11.27 6.18
C TYR A 60 -0.79 -10.21 7.11
N LEU A 61 -0.97 -8.93 6.79
CA LEU A 61 -0.48 -7.86 7.65
C LEU A 61 -1.26 -7.80 8.98
N PRO A 62 -2.61 -7.72 9.01
CA PRO A 62 -3.36 -7.78 10.26
C PRO A 62 -2.97 -8.95 11.16
N ASP A 63 -2.84 -10.16 10.61
CA ASP A 63 -2.52 -11.36 11.39
C ASP A 63 -1.10 -11.34 11.94
N THR A 64 -0.14 -10.86 11.14
CA THR A 64 1.24 -10.64 11.61
C THR A 64 1.27 -9.67 12.79
N LEU A 65 0.55 -8.56 12.69
CA LEU A 65 0.51 -7.55 13.76
C LEU A 65 -0.19 -8.08 15.02
N ARG A 66 -1.32 -8.80 14.87
CA ARG A 66 -2.02 -9.45 16.00
C ARG A 66 -1.12 -10.47 16.68
N ALA A 67 -0.43 -11.32 15.91
CA ALA A 67 0.44 -12.35 16.45
C ALA A 67 1.53 -11.74 17.35
N TYR A 68 2.19 -10.67 16.88
CA TYR A 68 3.19 -9.97 17.68
C TYR A 68 2.61 -9.28 18.92
N LEU A 69 1.50 -8.56 18.77
CA LEU A 69 0.88 -7.82 19.87
C LEU A 69 0.30 -8.74 20.96
N ASN A 70 -0.04 -9.98 20.60
CA ASN A 70 -0.55 -11.00 21.53
C ASN A 70 0.54 -11.87 22.15
N LEU A 71 1.83 -11.62 21.87
CA LEU A 71 2.93 -12.35 22.49
C LEU A 71 2.96 -12.11 24.00
N THR A 72 2.71 -13.18 24.75
CA THR A 72 2.83 -13.19 26.21
C THR A 72 4.29 -13.12 26.65
N PRO A 73 4.59 -12.71 27.90
CA PRO A 73 5.95 -12.77 28.43
C PRO A 73 6.58 -14.17 28.34
N GLY A 74 5.79 -15.23 28.55
CA GLY A 74 6.23 -16.62 28.41
C GLY A 74 6.62 -16.97 26.97
N ALA A 75 5.75 -16.66 26.00
CA ALA A 75 6.05 -16.88 24.58
C ALA A 75 7.29 -16.09 24.11
N ARG A 76 7.48 -14.86 24.62
CA ARG A 76 8.69 -14.08 24.36
C ARG A 76 9.94 -14.73 24.95
N ALA A 77 9.85 -15.31 26.14
CA ALA A 77 10.97 -16.03 26.75
C ALA A 77 11.29 -17.31 25.98
N GLU A 78 10.29 -18.07 25.53
CA GLU A 78 10.46 -19.26 24.70
C GLU A 78 11.13 -18.94 23.35
N LEU A 79 10.67 -17.89 22.65
CA LEU A 79 11.31 -17.42 21.42
C LEU A 79 12.79 -17.11 21.63
N ARG A 80 13.11 -16.37 22.71
CA ARG A 80 14.50 -16.01 23.04
C ARG A 80 15.35 -17.22 23.43
N ALA A 81 14.78 -18.19 24.15
CA ALA A 81 15.44 -19.45 24.46
C ALA A 81 15.75 -20.25 23.19
N GLY A 82 14.90 -20.15 22.17
CA GLY A 82 15.12 -20.68 20.83
C GLY A 82 16.06 -19.83 19.95
N GLY A 83 16.66 -18.75 20.47
CA GLY A 83 17.57 -17.87 19.72
C GLY A 83 16.87 -16.85 18.81
N HIS A 84 15.55 -16.66 18.95
CA HIS A 84 14.79 -15.69 18.19
C HIS A 84 14.48 -14.44 19.02
N ASP A 85 14.84 -13.28 18.49
CA ASP A 85 14.39 -12.00 19.01
C ASP A 85 13.00 -11.65 18.43
N PRO A 86 11.94 -11.47 19.25
CA PRO A 86 10.59 -11.21 18.75
C PRO A 86 10.50 -9.96 17.86
N GLU A 87 11.24 -8.91 18.21
CA GLU A 87 11.31 -7.66 17.48
C GLU A 87 12.00 -7.85 16.11
N ALA A 88 13.12 -8.59 16.05
CA ALA A 88 13.76 -8.96 14.80
C ALA A 88 12.85 -9.84 13.92
N LEU A 89 12.12 -10.77 14.52
CA LEU A 89 11.19 -11.66 13.82
C LEU A 89 10.04 -10.86 13.19
N LEU A 90 9.42 -9.95 13.94
CA LEU A 90 8.40 -9.05 13.40
C LEU A 90 8.95 -8.24 12.22
N ARG A 91 10.14 -7.65 12.37
CA ARG A 91 10.76 -6.86 11.29
C ARG A 91 10.91 -7.71 10.02
N ARG A 92 11.42 -8.94 10.16
CA ARG A 92 11.59 -9.85 9.04
C ARG A 92 10.27 -10.21 8.37
N GLN A 93 9.21 -10.44 9.14
CA GLN A 93 7.88 -10.72 8.59
C GLN A 93 7.32 -9.51 7.82
N LEU A 94 7.46 -8.30 8.35
CA LEU A 94 7.07 -7.08 7.64
C LEU A 94 7.87 -6.87 6.35
N GLU A 95 9.16 -7.14 6.36
CA GLU A 95 10.02 -7.12 5.17
C GLU A 95 9.55 -8.13 4.10
N LEU A 96 9.16 -9.35 4.52
CA LEU A 96 8.66 -10.37 3.59
C LEU A 96 7.34 -9.94 2.92
N VAL A 97 6.40 -9.38 3.69
CA VAL A 97 5.15 -8.86 3.12
C VAL A 97 5.45 -7.69 2.19
N ALA A 98 6.33 -6.77 2.59
CA ALA A 98 6.72 -5.63 1.76
C ALA A 98 7.36 -6.07 0.44
N GLN A 99 8.27 -7.04 0.46
CA GLN A 99 8.90 -7.57 -0.75
C GLN A 99 7.89 -8.26 -1.67
N GLY A 100 7.00 -9.09 -1.11
CA GLY A 100 5.97 -9.77 -1.92
C GLY A 100 5.02 -8.79 -2.59
N VAL A 101 4.64 -7.71 -1.90
CA VAL A 101 3.84 -6.62 -2.46
C VAL A 101 4.62 -5.89 -3.55
N GLU A 102 5.88 -5.52 -3.31
CA GLU A 102 6.71 -4.84 -4.30
C GLU A 102 6.87 -5.68 -5.58
N ASP A 103 7.11 -6.98 -5.43
CA ASP A 103 7.26 -7.90 -6.55
C ASP A 103 5.97 -8.07 -7.35
N ALA A 104 4.80 -8.00 -6.69
CA ALA A 104 3.50 -7.99 -7.35
C ALA A 104 3.27 -6.67 -8.11
N LEU A 105 3.66 -5.54 -7.53
CA LEU A 105 3.52 -4.21 -8.16
C LEU A 105 4.47 -4.00 -9.34
N ARG A 106 5.66 -4.62 -9.33
CA ARG A 106 6.66 -4.46 -10.41
C ARG A 106 6.22 -5.07 -11.75
N ARG A 107 5.22 -5.96 -11.75
CA ARG A 107 4.80 -6.75 -12.92
C ARG A 107 3.88 -6.00 -13.91
N ASP A 108 3.80 -4.67 -13.85
CA ASP A 108 2.92 -3.87 -14.71
C ASP A 108 3.66 -3.02 -15.78
N PRO A 109 4.10 -3.62 -16.90
CA PRO A 109 4.61 -2.87 -18.04
C PRO A 109 3.53 -2.07 -18.78
N ALA A 110 2.24 -2.37 -18.55
CA ALA A 110 1.13 -1.69 -19.21
C ALA A 110 0.86 -0.30 -18.62
N SER A 111 1.27 -0.03 -17.38
CA SER A 111 1.17 1.30 -16.77
C SER A 111 1.99 2.38 -17.49
N ALA A 112 3.22 2.07 -17.90
CA ALA A 112 4.05 3.01 -18.66
C ALA A 112 3.44 3.30 -20.04
N ALA A 113 2.96 2.26 -20.74
CA ALA A 113 2.29 2.42 -22.03
C ALA A 113 1.00 3.26 -21.92
N ARG A 114 0.19 3.03 -20.88
CA ARG A 114 -1.03 3.82 -20.62
C ARG A 114 -0.72 5.30 -20.41
N LEU A 115 0.31 5.62 -19.62
CA LEU A 115 0.71 7.02 -19.39
C LEU A 115 1.15 7.72 -20.68
N LEU A 116 1.93 7.03 -21.53
CA LEU A 116 2.35 7.55 -22.83
C LEU A 116 1.16 7.80 -23.76
N THR A 117 0.22 6.85 -23.84
CA THR A 117 -1.01 7.00 -24.63
C THR A 117 -1.86 8.17 -24.14
N GLN A 118 -2.03 8.30 -22.82
CA GLN A 118 -2.77 9.41 -22.23
C GLN A 118 -2.09 10.75 -22.51
N GLY A 119 -0.75 10.82 -22.42
CA GLY A 119 0.01 12.02 -22.75
C GLY A 119 -0.16 12.46 -24.20
N HIS A 120 -0.13 11.51 -25.14
CA HIS A 120 -0.42 11.78 -26.55
C HIS A 120 -1.82 12.35 -26.74
N PHE A 121 -2.84 11.66 -26.22
CA PHE A 121 -4.23 12.09 -26.29
C PHE A 121 -4.44 13.51 -25.72
N LEU A 122 -3.85 13.79 -24.55
CA LEU A 122 -3.92 15.12 -23.95
C LEU A 122 -3.27 16.20 -24.82
N GLY A 123 -2.19 15.89 -25.53
CA GLY A 123 -1.56 16.80 -26.49
C GLY A 123 -2.45 17.10 -27.70
N GLU A 124 -3.26 16.14 -28.14
CA GLU A 124 -4.24 16.34 -29.22
C GLU A 124 -5.47 17.14 -28.75
N VAL A 125 -5.95 16.88 -27.53
CA VAL A 125 -7.14 17.56 -26.96
C VAL A 125 -6.82 18.98 -26.51
N PHE A 126 -5.63 19.19 -25.95
CA PHE A 126 -5.15 20.48 -25.46
C PHE A 126 -3.93 20.93 -26.26
N PRO A 127 -4.07 21.23 -27.57
CA PRO A 127 -2.95 21.70 -28.36
C PRO A 127 -2.40 22.97 -27.73
N ALA A 128 -1.11 22.96 -27.40
CA ALA A 128 -0.42 24.13 -26.90
C ALA A 128 -0.60 25.25 -27.93
N ARG A 129 -1.19 26.37 -27.50
CA ARG A 129 -1.29 27.60 -28.33
C ARG A 129 0.09 28.26 -28.46
N GLU A 130 1.09 27.56 -29.00
CA GLU A 130 2.47 28.06 -29.11
C GLU A 130 2.86 28.44 -30.54
N THR A 131 1.90 28.71 -31.43
CA THR A 131 2.19 29.18 -32.80
C THR A 131 1.23 30.26 -33.33
N ALA A 132 0.63 31.08 -32.46
CA ALA A 132 -0.12 32.27 -32.90
C ALA A 132 0.69 33.60 -32.79
N ARG A 133 1.97 33.57 -32.40
CA ARG A 133 2.85 34.77 -32.31
C ARG A 133 4.12 34.67 -33.16
N ARG A 134 4.11 33.90 -34.24
CA ARG A 134 5.22 33.90 -35.21
C ARG A 134 4.67 33.89 -36.62
N GLY A 135 4.14 35.05 -37.04
CA GLY A 135 3.57 35.20 -38.37
C GLY A 135 2.84 36.51 -38.64
N GLU A 136 3.17 37.62 -37.99
CA GLU A 136 2.94 38.93 -38.64
C GLU A 136 4.24 39.34 -39.32
N PRO A 137 4.33 39.29 -40.67
CA PRO A 137 5.36 40.02 -41.36
C PRO A 137 4.98 41.49 -41.34
N GLY A 138 5.45 42.21 -40.33
CA GLY A 138 5.64 43.64 -40.49
C GLY A 138 6.71 43.87 -41.55
N ARG A 139 6.32 44.40 -42.71
CA ARG A 139 7.07 45.35 -43.58
C ARG A 139 6.39 45.47 -44.94
N GLY A 140 6.02 46.71 -45.29
CA GLY A 140 5.56 47.13 -46.61
C GLY A 140 4.73 48.38 -46.52
#